data_AF-A0A8H3Z8W4-F1
#
_entry.id   AF-A0A8H3Z8W4-F1
#
_cell.length_a   1.000
_cell.length_b   1.000
_cell.length_c   1.000
_cell.angle_alpha   90.00
_cell.angle_beta   90.00
_cell.angle_gamma   90.00
#
_symmetry.space_group_name_H-M   'P 1'
#
loop_
_entity.id
_entity.type
_entity.pdbx_description
1 polymer ?
#
loop_
_entity_poly.entity_id
_entity_poly.type
_entity_poly.pdbx_seq_one_letter_code
_entity_poly.pdbx_strand_id
1 'polypeptide(L)'
;MEPKSTPSSVTVDEEGDLVLLVGVKAQTRILVSSKVLTISSKVFKAMLSKSFKEARELAQSVHNNQTYELPLPDDDAHTMIVLCKATHHRSWDIPAETITMPLLRKFASHVHKYDCVEAVRTQAVSSWIASFESDPTQTLGLVVVSYLLDNAEGFTKFTRTMLMSDKVDIVPFRESWDTEHQLPESFFVILEKKRQAAIEFLSEQITNHLDSMVQGPAALVLAHGYFNGWGNSSPLSQHDAQLTQMFITNMRTHILSSLSQKLREPYKGSSI
;
A
#
# COMPACT_ATOMS: atom_id res chain seq x y z
N MET A 1 -6.18 1.06 44.20
CA MET A 1 -5.68 -0.25 43.76
C MET A 1 -5.99 -0.36 42.28
N GLU A 2 -4.99 -0.25 41.40
CA GLU A 2 -5.19 -0.55 39.98
C GLU A 2 -5.60 -2.03 39.84
N PRO A 3 -6.56 -2.36 38.97
CA PRO A 3 -6.92 -3.75 38.73
C PRO A 3 -5.73 -4.47 38.09
N LYS A 4 -5.26 -5.56 38.72
CA LYS A 4 -4.35 -6.52 38.10
C LYS A 4 -5.08 -7.17 36.93
N SER A 5 -4.92 -6.62 35.73
CA SER A 5 -5.30 -7.33 34.51
C SER A 5 -4.42 -8.56 34.39
N THR A 6 -4.99 -9.75 34.54
CA THR A 6 -4.28 -11.01 34.30
C THR A 6 -3.75 -10.99 32.86
N PRO A 7 -2.45 -11.24 32.62
CA PRO A 7 -1.90 -11.22 31.27
C PRO A 7 -2.57 -12.30 30.41
N SER A 8 -2.96 -11.96 29.19
CA SER A 8 -3.53 -12.92 28.24
C SER A 8 -2.43 -13.90 27.80
N SER A 9 -2.73 -15.21 27.84
CA SER A 9 -1.78 -16.25 27.41
C SER A 9 -2.25 -16.87 26.11
N VAL A 10 -1.36 -16.94 25.13
CA VAL A 10 -1.62 -17.53 23.81
C VAL A 10 -0.55 -18.58 23.52
N THR A 11 -0.98 -19.78 23.16
CA THR A 11 -0.08 -20.87 22.75
C THR A 11 -0.10 -20.98 21.23
N VAL A 12 1.03 -20.70 20.60
CA VAL A 12 1.23 -20.90 19.15
C VAL A 12 1.91 -22.25 18.90
N ASP A 13 2.82 -22.66 19.79
CA ASP A 13 3.45 -23.97 19.78
C ASP A 13 3.33 -24.62 21.17
N GLU A 14 2.75 -25.83 21.23
CA GLU A 14 2.56 -26.58 22.47
C GLU A 14 3.90 -27.12 23.03
N GLU A 15 4.87 -27.35 22.16
CA GLU A 15 6.24 -27.77 22.51
C GLU A 15 7.21 -26.58 22.54
N GLY A 16 6.67 -25.35 22.60
CA GLY A 16 7.46 -24.12 22.61
C GLY A 16 8.42 -24.04 23.80
N ASP A 17 9.60 -23.48 23.55
CA ASP A 17 10.68 -23.26 24.54
C ASP A 17 10.85 -21.77 24.90
N LEU A 18 10.10 -20.89 24.24
CA LEU A 18 10.21 -19.44 24.37
C LEU A 18 8.84 -18.80 24.59
N VAL A 19 8.76 -17.90 25.57
CA VAL A 19 7.59 -17.07 25.85
C VAL A 19 7.93 -15.62 25.52
N LEU A 20 7.23 -15.05 24.54
CA LEU A 20 7.31 -13.61 24.26
C LEU A 20 6.40 -12.86 25.23
N LEU A 21 6.96 -11.88 25.94
CA LEU A 21 6.24 -10.99 26.84
C LEU A 21 5.97 -9.66 26.12
N VAL A 22 4.81 -9.54 25.48
CA VAL A 22 4.53 -8.47 24.50
C VAL A 22 3.67 -7.35 25.10
N GLY A 23 4.03 -6.12 24.75
CA GLY A 23 3.34 -4.90 25.14
C GLY A 23 3.74 -4.38 26.51
N VAL A 24 3.29 -3.15 26.81
CA VAL A 24 3.59 -2.46 28.07
C VAL A 24 3.16 -3.31 29.26
N LYS A 25 4.07 -3.49 30.24
CA LYS A 25 3.90 -4.36 31.43
C LYS A 25 3.70 -5.86 31.11
N ALA A 26 4.13 -6.37 29.95
CA ALA A 26 4.03 -7.79 29.60
C ALA A 26 2.57 -8.31 29.62
N GLN A 27 1.65 -7.51 29.07
CA GLN A 27 0.22 -7.79 29.09
C GLN A 27 -0.17 -9.09 28.33
N THR A 28 0.68 -9.55 27.40
CA THR A 28 0.41 -10.76 26.61
C THR A 28 1.62 -11.68 26.62
N ARG A 29 1.39 -12.96 26.93
CA ARG A 29 2.38 -14.04 26.93
C ARG A 29 2.11 -14.95 25.73
N ILE A 30 3.09 -15.12 24.85
CA ILE A 30 2.95 -15.94 23.64
C ILE A 30 3.97 -17.07 23.68
N LEU A 31 3.51 -18.31 23.83
CA LEU A 31 4.37 -19.50 23.78
C LEU A 31 4.64 -19.91 22.33
N VAL A 32 5.92 -19.95 21.96
CA VAL A 32 6.42 -20.17 20.60
C VAL A 32 7.68 -21.05 20.61
N SER A 33 8.07 -21.54 19.44
CA SER A 33 9.37 -22.18 19.23
C SER A 33 10.44 -21.14 18.90
N SER A 34 11.47 -21.06 19.73
CA SER A 34 12.68 -20.27 19.48
C SER A 34 13.36 -20.70 18.18
N LYS A 35 13.33 -22.00 17.87
CA LYS A 35 13.95 -22.56 16.66
C LYS A 35 13.24 -22.07 15.40
N VAL A 36 11.91 -22.08 15.39
CA VAL A 36 11.11 -21.56 14.27
C VAL A 36 11.38 -20.07 14.09
N LEU A 37 11.35 -19.26 15.16
CA LEU A 37 11.62 -17.83 15.07
C LEU A 37 13.03 -17.51 14.56
N THR A 38 14.05 -18.22 15.02
CA THR A 38 15.44 -17.99 14.57
C THR A 38 15.73 -18.44 13.15
N ILE A 39 14.94 -19.38 12.60
CA ILE A 39 14.99 -19.73 11.17
C ILE A 39 14.27 -18.66 10.35
N SER A 40 13.13 -18.19 10.84
CA SER A 40 12.22 -17.30 10.11
C SER A 40 12.61 -15.83 10.13
N SER A 41 13.34 -15.37 11.16
CA SER A 41 13.66 -13.95 11.38
C SER A 41 15.14 -13.74 11.66
N LYS A 42 15.78 -12.85 10.89
CA LYS A 42 17.18 -12.50 11.13
C LYS A 42 17.37 -11.77 12.46
N VAL A 43 16.40 -10.95 12.88
CA VAL A 43 16.46 -10.21 14.13
C VAL A 43 16.30 -11.13 15.33
N PHE A 44 15.33 -12.05 15.35
CA PHE A 44 15.23 -13.06 16.41
C PHE A 44 16.45 -13.97 16.43
N LYS A 45 16.99 -14.34 15.26
CA LYS A 45 18.25 -15.07 15.18
C LYS A 45 19.39 -14.32 15.85
N ALA A 46 19.53 -13.01 15.60
CA ALA A 46 20.56 -12.19 16.25
C ALA A 46 20.33 -12.13 17.76
N MET A 47 19.11 -11.79 18.21
CA MET A 47 18.75 -11.70 19.63
C MET A 47 19.01 -13.00 20.40
N LEU A 48 18.68 -14.14 19.80
CA LEU A 48 18.78 -15.46 20.44
C LEU A 48 20.09 -16.20 20.07
N SER A 49 21.06 -15.51 19.47
CA SER A 49 22.37 -16.10 19.12
C SER A 49 23.40 -16.00 20.26
N LYS A 50 24.29 -16.99 20.31
CA LYS A 50 25.21 -17.32 21.43
C LYS A 50 26.03 -16.16 22.02
N SER A 51 26.20 -15.03 21.33
CA SER A 51 26.94 -13.87 21.83
C SER A 51 26.15 -13.03 22.85
N PHE A 52 24.83 -13.20 22.93
CA PHE A 52 23.97 -12.38 23.78
C PHE A 52 23.57 -13.07 25.09
N LYS A 53 23.08 -12.27 26.05
CA LYS A 53 22.66 -12.76 27.37
C LYS A 53 21.45 -13.69 27.21
N GLU A 54 20.54 -13.29 26.35
CA GLU A 54 19.29 -13.93 25.98
C GLU A 54 19.54 -15.37 25.49
N ALA A 55 20.55 -15.58 24.66
CA ALA A 55 20.88 -16.91 24.15
C ALA A 55 21.42 -17.87 25.22
N ARG A 56 22.16 -17.34 26.21
CA ARG A 56 22.66 -18.14 27.34
C ARG A 56 21.53 -18.51 28.28
N GLU A 57 20.64 -17.55 28.57
CA GLU A 57 19.47 -17.78 29.40
C GLU A 57 18.50 -18.76 28.73
N LEU A 58 18.27 -18.63 27.42
CA LEU A 58 17.49 -19.61 26.65
C LEU A 58 18.08 -21.02 26.77
N ALA A 59 19.38 -21.18 26.52
CA ALA A 59 20.04 -22.49 26.63
C ALA A 59 19.95 -23.07 28.05
N GLN A 60 20.06 -22.23 29.07
CA GLN A 60 19.94 -22.64 30.48
C GLN A 60 18.49 -23.04 30.82
N SER A 61 17.49 -22.28 30.38
CA SER A 61 16.08 -22.62 30.57
C SER A 61 15.75 -23.95 29.91
N VAL A 62 16.13 -24.15 28.66
CA VAL A 62 15.91 -25.41 27.93
C VAL A 62 16.59 -26.58 28.64
N HIS A 63 17.82 -26.41 29.12
CA HIS A 63 18.52 -27.46 29.88
C HIS A 63 17.77 -27.86 31.17
N ASN A 64 17.07 -26.92 31.79
CA ASN A 64 16.29 -27.13 33.01
C ASN A 64 14.83 -27.53 32.75
N ASN A 65 14.44 -27.84 31.50
CA ASN A 65 13.04 -28.03 31.09
C ASN A 65 12.13 -26.85 31.49
N GLN A 66 12.63 -25.63 31.34
CA GLN A 66 11.90 -24.38 31.56
C GLN A 66 11.83 -23.57 30.26
N THR A 67 10.82 -22.71 30.15
CA THR A 67 10.74 -21.74 29.05
C THR A 67 11.57 -20.49 29.37
N TYR A 68 12.12 -19.86 28.34
CA TYR A 68 12.74 -18.55 28.46
C TYR A 68 11.71 -17.45 28.21
N GLU A 69 11.78 -16.35 28.96
CA GLU A 69 10.90 -15.19 28.77
C GLU A 69 11.65 -14.05 28.09
N LEU A 70 11.20 -13.63 26.90
CA LEU A 70 11.77 -12.53 26.14
C LEU A 70 10.85 -11.30 26.17
N PRO A 71 11.24 -10.20 26.84
CA PRO A 71 10.46 -8.95 26.85
C PRO A 71 10.47 -8.22 25.51
N LEU A 72 9.27 -7.86 25.04
CA LEU A 72 9.01 -7.07 23.82
C LEU A 72 8.00 -5.94 24.14
N PRO A 73 8.37 -4.95 24.97
CA PRO A 73 7.43 -3.98 25.54
C PRO A 73 6.82 -3.01 24.51
N ASP A 74 7.55 -2.73 23.43
CA ASP A 74 7.18 -1.75 22.41
C ASP A 74 6.33 -2.35 21.28
N ASP A 75 6.16 -3.68 21.27
CA ASP A 75 5.46 -4.38 20.21
C ASP A 75 3.95 -4.51 20.49
N ASP A 76 3.16 -4.47 19.41
CA ASP A 76 1.72 -4.62 19.45
C ASP A 76 1.37 -6.11 19.62
N ALA A 77 0.77 -6.45 20.77
CA ALA A 77 0.48 -7.83 21.13
C ALA A 77 -0.36 -8.57 20.09
N HIS A 78 -1.38 -7.92 19.52
CA HIS A 78 -2.25 -8.55 18.54
C HIS A 78 -1.50 -8.85 17.24
N THR A 79 -0.71 -7.89 16.77
CA THR A 79 0.13 -8.02 15.57
C THR A 79 1.21 -9.09 15.76
N MET A 80 1.84 -9.16 16.93
CA MET A 80 2.83 -10.17 17.25
C MET A 80 2.24 -11.59 17.25
N ILE A 81 1.00 -11.77 17.73
CA ILE A 81 0.30 -13.07 17.65
C ILE A 81 0.13 -13.50 16.20
N VAL A 82 -0.31 -12.59 15.32
CA VAL A 82 -0.48 -12.86 13.87
C VAL A 82 0.86 -13.23 13.23
N LEU A 83 1.94 -12.50 13.55
CA LEU A 83 3.29 -12.81 13.08
C LEU A 83 3.77 -14.19 13.53
N CYS A 84 3.58 -14.51 14.81
CA CYS A 84 3.97 -15.80 15.36
C CYS A 84 3.19 -16.94 14.68
N LYS A 85 1.86 -16.80 14.54
CA LYS A 85 1.04 -17.77 13.81
C LYS A 85 1.51 -17.93 12.36
N ALA A 86 1.78 -16.85 11.65
CA ALA A 86 2.24 -16.91 10.27
C ALA A 86 3.60 -17.63 10.12
N THR A 87 4.57 -17.31 10.98
CA THR A 87 5.91 -17.92 10.96
C THR A 87 5.93 -19.37 11.43
N HIS A 88 4.94 -19.79 12.23
CA HIS A 88 4.76 -21.19 12.68
C HIS A 88 3.83 -21.99 11.75
N HIS A 89 3.59 -21.50 10.53
CA HIS A 89 2.69 -22.11 9.56
C HIS A 89 1.24 -22.25 10.03
N ARG A 90 0.82 -21.58 11.10
CA ARG A 90 -0.55 -21.61 11.65
C ARG A 90 -1.43 -20.46 11.15
N SER A 91 -1.22 -20.03 9.91
CA SER A 91 -2.00 -18.92 9.32
C SER A 91 -3.49 -19.24 9.20
N TRP A 92 -3.88 -20.52 9.15
CA TRP A 92 -5.29 -20.94 9.14
C TRP A 92 -6.01 -20.68 10.46
N ASP A 93 -5.28 -20.49 11.58
CA ASP A 93 -5.85 -20.14 12.89
C ASP A 93 -6.21 -18.65 12.99
N ILE A 94 -6.09 -17.90 11.90
CA ILE A 94 -6.40 -16.47 11.82
C ILE A 94 -7.68 -16.31 10.98
N PRO A 95 -8.83 -16.02 11.61
CA PRO A 95 -10.07 -15.86 10.87
C PRO A 95 -9.97 -14.67 9.90
N ALA A 96 -10.44 -14.85 8.67
CA ALA A 96 -10.29 -13.86 7.61
C ALA A 96 -10.92 -12.50 7.97
N GLU A 97 -12.04 -12.52 8.70
CA GLU A 97 -12.75 -11.34 9.18
C GLU A 97 -11.96 -10.49 10.19
N THR A 98 -10.93 -11.07 10.83
CA THR A 98 -10.06 -10.33 11.76
C THR A 98 -9.01 -9.49 11.03
N ILE A 99 -8.72 -9.83 9.78
CA ILE A 99 -7.76 -9.12 8.96
C ILE A 99 -8.40 -7.83 8.45
N THR A 100 -7.97 -6.72 9.04
CA THR A 100 -8.32 -5.36 8.62
C THR A 100 -7.11 -4.69 7.98
N MET A 101 -7.31 -3.67 7.13
CA MET A 101 -6.17 -2.95 6.54
C MET A 101 -5.22 -2.35 7.60
N PRO A 102 -5.68 -1.74 8.71
CA PRO A 102 -4.80 -1.30 9.79
C PRO A 102 -3.95 -2.44 10.37
N LEU A 103 -4.53 -3.62 10.61
CA LEU A 103 -3.81 -4.79 11.10
C LEU A 103 -2.79 -5.29 10.07
N LEU A 104 -3.17 -5.39 8.80
CA LEU A 104 -2.28 -5.85 7.73
C LEU A 104 -1.06 -4.92 7.57
N ARG A 105 -1.24 -3.61 7.72
CA ARG A 105 -0.13 -2.63 7.73
C ARG A 105 0.79 -2.80 8.93
N LYS A 106 0.23 -2.93 10.14
CA LYS A 106 1.03 -3.22 11.36
C LYS A 106 1.79 -4.54 11.23
N PHE A 107 1.14 -5.57 10.71
CA PHE A 107 1.76 -6.86 10.42
C PHE A 107 2.93 -6.71 9.46
N ALA A 108 2.75 -6.02 8.32
CA ALA A 108 3.83 -5.77 7.37
C ALA A 108 5.00 -4.97 8.00
N SER A 109 4.70 -4.01 8.87
CA SER A 109 5.71 -3.29 9.66
C SER A 109 6.47 -4.23 10.60
N HIS A 110 5.80 -5.12 11.34
CA HIS A 110 6.48 -6.12 12.18
C HIS A 110 7.32 -7.08 11.34
N VAL A 111 6.82 -7.53 10.20
CA VAL A 111 7.57 -8.40 9.28
C VAL A 111 8.86 -7.72 8.82
N HIS A 112 8.78 -6.43 8.49
CA HIS A 112 9.95 -5.63 8.13
C HIS A 112 10.90 -5.43 9.32
N LYS A 113 10.38 -5.04 10.49
CA LYS A 113 11.12 -4.83 11.74
C LYS A 113 11.93 -6.06 12.15
N TYR A 114 11.34 -7.25 12.04
CA TYR A 114 11.99 -8.52 12.40
C TYR A 114 12.73 -9.18 11.23
N ASP A 115 12.77 -8.56 10.05
CA ASP A 115 13.41 -9.08 8.84
C ASP A 115 13.03 -10.55 8.58
N CYS A 116 11.73 -10.78 8.39
CA CYS A 116 11.13 -12.11 8.19
C CYS A 116 10.16 -12.17 7.01
N VAL A 117 10.34 -11.30 6.01
CA VAL A 117 9.52 -11.24 4.78
C VAL A 117 9.39 -12.60 4.11
N GLU A 118 10.51 -13.30 3.94
CA GLU A 118 10.54 -14.62 3.28
C GLU A 118 9.70 -15.67 4.03
N ALA A 119 9.71 -15.63 5.37
CA ALA A 119 8.99 -16.60 6.18
C ALA A 119 7.46 -16.43 6.14
N VAL A 120 6.98 -15.21 5.82
CA VAL A 120 5.56 -14.91 5.76
C VAL A 120 5.01 -14.87 4.34
N ARG A 121 5.81 -15.21 3.31
CA ARG A 121 5.36 -15.30 1.92
C ARG A 121 4.51 -16.57 1.70
N THR A 122 3.38 -16.64 2.41
CA THR A 122 2.43 -17.75 2.39
C THR A 122 1.19 -17.37 1.59
N GLN A 123 0.46 -18.39 1.11
CA GLN A 123 -0.80 -18.19 0.38
C GLN A 123 -1.84 -17.38 1.20
N ALA A 124 -1.82 -17.50 2.53
CA ALA A 124 -2.72 -16.76 3.40
C ALA A 124 -2.46 -15.24 3.34
N VAL A 125 -1.19 -14.81 3.39
CA VAL A 125 -0.84 -13.39 3.27
C VAL A 125 -1.22 -12.84 1.89
N SER A 126 -0.99 -13.62 0.83
CA SER A 126 -1.47 -13.25 -0.52
C SER A 126 -3.00 -13.10 -0.57
N SER A 127 -3.75 -13.99 0.08
CA SER A 127 -5.22 -13.86 0.15
C SER A 127 -5.69 -12.67 0.98
N TRP A 128 -4.96 -12.31 2.03
CA TRP A 128 -5.25 -11.11 2.83
C TRP A 128 -5.02 -9.84 2.03
N ILE A 129 -3.97 -9.79 1.21
CA ILE A 129 -3.75 -8.66 0.29
C ILE A 129 -4.88 -8.59 -0.73
N ALA A 130 -5.25 -9.74 -1.32
CA ALA A 130 -6.30 -9.84 -2.34
C ALA A 130 -7.67 -9.35 -1.85
N SER A 131 -8.01 -9.54 -0.56
CA SER A 131 -9.31 -9.14 -0.01
C SER A 131 -9.56 -7.63 0.02
N PHE A 132 -8.53 -6.80 -0.16
CA PHE A 132 -8.66 -5.34 -0.17
C PHE A 132 -8.49 -4.72 -1.55
N GLU A 133 -8.16 -5.51 -2.58
CA GLU A 133 -7.85 -4.96 -3.92
C GLU A 133 -9.05 -4.32 -4.62
N SER A 134 -10.26 -4.73 -4.27
CA SER A 134 -11.50 -4.22 -4.86
C SER A 134 -11.92 -2.86 -4.30
N ASP A 135 -11.36 -2.42 -3.17
CA ASP A 135 -11.65 -1.14 -2.54
C ASP A 135 -10.56 -0.11 -2.89
N PRO A 136 -10.86 0.87 -3.78
CA PRO A 136 -9.88 1.88 -4.18
C PRO A 136 -9.33 2.70 -3.01
N THR A 137 -10.09 2.84 -1.92
CA THR A 137 -9.66 3.59 -0.73
C THR A 137 -8.52 2.89 0.02
N GLN A 138 -8.33 1.59 -0.20
CA GLN A 138 -7.25 0.79 0.41
C GLN A 138 -5.98 0.73 -0.45
N THR A 139 -6.03 1.19 -1.71
CA THR A 139 -4.90 1.11 -2.68
C THR A 139 -3.59 1.57 -2.05
N LEU A 140 -3.65 2.64 -1.27
CA LEU A 140 -2.49 3.24 -0.64
C LEU A 140 -1.93 2.40 0.51
N GLY A 141 -2.81 1.81 1.33
CA GLY A 141 -2.41 0.80 2.31
C GLY A 141 -1.73 -0.39 1.65
N LEU A 142 -2.25 -0.83 0.50
CA LEU A 142 -1.69 -1.93 -0.29
C LEU A 142 -0.32 -1.60 -0.91
N VAL A 143 -0.07 -0.35 -1.32
CA VAL A 143 1.27 0.11 -1.74
C VAL A 143 2.26 -0.05 -0.59
N VAL A 144 1.91 0.41 0.63
CA VAL A 144 2.80 0.30 1.78
C VAL A 144 3.05 -1.16 2.17
N VAL A 145 1.99 -1.96 2.27
CA VAL A 145 2.11 -3.39 2.58
C VAL A 145 3.03 -4.06 1.57
N SER A 146 2.85 -3.77 0.28
CA SER A 146 3.69 -4.35 -0.76
C SER A 146 5.15 -3.91 -0.68
N TYR A 147 5.41 -2.66 -0.29
CA TYR A 147 6.77 -2.18 -0.05
C TYR A 147 7.45 -2.88 1.13
N LEU A 148 6.77 -2.93 2.29
CA LEU A 148 7.32 -3.52 3.51
C LEU A 148 7.53 -5.04 3.40
N LEU A 149 6.70 -5.71 2.60
CA LEU A 149 6.79 -7.14 2.32
C LEU A 149 7.65 -7.49 1.10
N ASP A 150 8.39 -6.53 0.53
CA ASP A 150 9.22 -6.73 -0.68
C ASP A 150 8.45 -7.44 -1.82
N ASN A 151 7.17 -7.08 -1.99
CA ASN A 151 6.29 -7.61 -3.03
C ASN A 151 6.31 -6.66 -4.24
N ALA A 152 7.31 -6.83 -5.10
CA ALA A 152 7.51 -5.99 -6.28
C ALA A 152 6.30 -5.98 -7.25
N GLU A 153 5.63 -7.13 -7.43
CA GLU A 153 4.46 -7.23 -8.30
C GLU A 153 3.27 -6.45 -7.72
N GLY A 154 2.95 -6.68 -6.45
CA GLY A 154 1.90 -5.94 -5.74
C GLY A 154 2.20 -4.44 -5.73
N PHE A 155 3.44 -4.06 -5.44
CA PHE A 155 3.85 -2.65 -5.42
C PHE A 155 3.65 -1.99 -6.79
N THR A 156 4.07 -2.65 -7.86
CA THR A 156 3.88 -2.16 -9.24
C THR A 156 2.40 -2.02 -9.58
N LYS A 157 1.59 -3.02 -9.24
CA LYS A 157 0.15 -3.04 -9.48
C LYS A 157 -0.55 -1.87 -8.76
N PHE A 158 -0.34 -1.73 -7.46
CA PHE A 158 -1.07 -0.76 -6.66
C PHE A 158 -0.60 0.67 -6.88
N THR A 159 0.70 0.89 -7.14
CA THR A 159 1.19 2.23 -7.53
C THR A 159 0.64 2.67 -8.88
N ARG A 160 0.49 1.75 -9.84
CA ARG A 160 -0.21 2.03 -11.11
C ARG A 160 -1.68 2.39 -10.86
N THR A 161 -2.40 1.63 -10.04
CA THR A 161 -3.80 1.93 -9.69
C THR A 161 -3.91 3.31 -9.04
N MET A 162 -3.00 3.64 -8.12
CA MET A 162 -2.95 4.94 -7.46
C MET A 162 -2.71 6.09 -8.46
N LEU A 163 -1.78 5.93 -9.40
CA LEU A 163 -1.51 6.94 -10.44
C LEU A 163 -2.70 7.19 -11.37
N MET A 164 -3.54 6.17 -11.60
CA MET A 164 -4.71 6.26 -12.48
C MET A 164 -5.99 6.67 -11.74
N SER A 165 -5.97 6.76 -10.41
CA SER A 165 -7.14 7.07 -9.61
C SER A 165 -7.19 8.55 -9.24
N ASP A 166 -8.32 9.19 -9.50
CA ASP A 166 -8.64 10.53 -8.99
C ASP A 166 -9.17 10.53 -7.55
N LYS A 167 -9.40 9.34 -6.99
CA LYS A 167 -9.98 9.14 -5.64
C LYS A 167 -8.95 8.98 -4.54
N VAL A 168 -7.66 8.92 -4.89
CA VAL A 168 -6.58 8.75 -3.92
C VAL A 168 -5.86 10.08 -3.77
N ASP A 169 -6.07 10.75 -2.64
CA ASP A 169 -5.35 11.98 -2.30
C ASP A 169 -4.05 11.62 -1.58
N ILE A 170 -2.92 11.94 -2.22
CA ILE A 170 -1.56 11.59 -1.77
C ILE A 170 -1.14 12.48 -0.59
N VAL A 171 -1.66 13.72 -0.50
CA VAL A 171 -1.22 14.71 0.49
C VAL A 171 -1.73 14.39 1.91
N PRO A 172 -3.03 14.14 2.16
CA PRO A 172 -3.52 13.75 3.48
C PRO A 172 -2.89 12.46 4.00
N PHE A 173 -2.49 11.56 3.09
CA PHE A 173 -1.80 10.33 3.45
C PHE A 173 -0.39 10.58 3.98
N ARG A 174 0.40 11.39 3.27
CA ARG A 174 1.76 11.75 3.70
C ARG A 174 1.77 12.35 5.10
N GLU A 175 0.76 13.16 5.43
CA GLU A 175 0.63 13.84 6.72
C GLU A 175 0.06 12.96 7.84
N SER A 176 -0.78 11.97 7.51
CA SER A 176 -1.40 11.06 8.49
C SER A 176 -0.57 9.81 8.79
N TRP A 177 0.58 9.64 8.14
CA TRP A 177 1.40 8.44 8.25
C TRP A 177 2.44 8.52 9.38
N ASP A 178 2.33 7.60 10.33
CA ASP A 178 3.20 7.49 11.50
C ASP A 178 4.66 7.16 11.15
N THR A 179 5.59 7.67 11.94
CA THR A 179 7.00 7.90 11.60
C THR A 179 7.90 6.67 11.54
N GLU A 180 7.45 5.52 12.05
CA GLU A 180 8.37 4.42 12.38
C GLU A 180 8.76 3.54 11.18
N HIS A 181 7.95 3.51 10.10
CA HIS A 181 8.16 2.62 8.94
C HIS A 181 7.79 3.29 7.60
N GLN A 182 8.20 4.54 7.43
CA GLN A 182 7.83 5.39 6.30
C GLN A 182 8.38 4.90 4.95
N LEU A 183 7.55 4.99 3.91
CA LEU A 183 8.04 5.08 2.55
C LEU A 183 8.99 6.29 2.47
N PRO A 184 10.17 6.16 1.84
CA PRO A 184 11.12 7.27 1.73
C PRO A 184 10.45 8.51 1.12
N GLU A 185 10.78 9.72 1.57
CA GLU A 185 10.18 10.95 0.99
C GLU A 185 10.40 11.07 -0.52
N SER A 186 11.53 10.54 -1.00
CA SER A 186 11.81 10.44 -2.44
C SER A 186 10.74 9.66 -3.20
N PHE A 187 10.05 8.69 -2.58
CA PHE A 187 8.94 7.97 -3.18
C PHE A 187 7.80 8.91 -3.54
N PHE A 188 7.36 9.77 -2.62
CA PHE A 188 6.27 10.71 -2.88
C PHE A 188 6.62 11.73 -3.94
N VAL A 189 7.86 12.24 -3.92
CA VAL A 189 8.38 13.15 -4.95
C VAL A 189 8.38 12.48 -6.33
N ILE A 190 8.86 11.23 -6.43
CA ILE A 190 8.88 10.48 -7.69
C ILE A 190 7.45 10.20 -8.16
N LEU A 191 6.57 9.78 -7.26
CA LEU A 191 5.18 9.47 -7.56
C LEU A 191 4.46 10.69 -8.13
N GLU A 192 4.58 11.84 -7.48
CA GLU A 192 3.94 13.07 -7.95
C GLU A 192 4.51 13.53 -9.28
N LYS A 193 5.84 13.47 -9.46
CA LYS A 193 6.48 13.77 -10.75
C LYS A 193 5.97 12.85 -11.86
N LYS A 194 5.77 11.55 -11.58
CA LYS A 194 5.25 10.59 -12.56
C LYS A 194 3.76 10.83 -12.86
N ARG A 195 2.96 11.18 -11.84
CA ARG A 195 1.56 11.57 -11.99
C ARG A 195 1.43 12.81 -12.87
N GLN A 196 2.24 13.82 -12.60
CA GLN A 196 2.33 15.06 -13.36
C GLN A 196 2.65 14.80 -14.84
N ALA A 197 3.72 14.05 -15.11
CA ALA A 197 4.13 13.72 -16.47
C ALA A 197 3.05 12.93 -17.23
N ALA A 198 2.33 12.03 -16.56
CA ALA A 198 1.22 11.29 -17.16
C ALA A 198 0.05 12.21 -17.53
N ILE A 199 -0.29 13.17 -16.66
CA ILE A 199 -1.33 14.16 -16.91
C ILE A 199 -0.95 15.06 -18.09
N GLU A 200 0.27 15.56 -18.13
CA GLU A 200 0.78 16.40 -19.22
C GLU A 200 0.74 15.66 -20.56
N PHE A 201 1.22 14.41 -20.58
CA PHE A 201 1.17 13.57 -21.77
C PHE A 201 -0.25 13.34 -22.27
N LEU A 202 -1.19 12.99 -21.38
CA LEU A 202 -2.59 12.79 -21.76
C LEU A 202 -3.24 14.08 -22.26
N SER A 203 -2.95 15.22 -21.60
CA SER A 203 -3.43 16.53 -22.02
C SER A 203 -2.95 16.89 -23.42
N GLU A 204 -1.68 16.62 -23.73
CA GLU A 204 -1.10 16.86 -25.05
C GLU A 204 -1.77 15.97 -26.10
N GLN A 205 -1.92 14.66 -25.84
CA GLN A 205 -2.58 13.73 -26.77
C GLN A 205 -4.03 14.12 -27.06
N ILE A 206 -4.80 14.48 -26.03
CA ILE A 206 -6.18 14.95 -26.18
C ILE A 206 -6.21 16.26 -26.98
N THR A 207 -5.34 17.22 -26.67
CA THR A 207 -5.28 18.51 -27.36
C THR A 207 -4.95 18.32 -28.84
N ASN A 208 -3.93 17.53 -29.16
CA ASN A 208 -3.54 17.21 -30.54
C ASN A 208 -4.68 16.53 -31.30
N HIS A 209 -5.40 15.61 -30.66
CA HIS A 209 -6.56 14.96 -31.27
C HIS A 209 -7.69 15.96 -31.56
N LEU A 210 -8.04 16.81 -30.58
CA LEU A 210 -9.05 17.85 -30.77
C LEU A 210 -8.65 18.86 -31.87
N ASP A 211 -7.38 19.28 -31.91
CA ASP A 211 -6.87 20.17 -32.95
C ASP A 211 -6.95 19.51 -34.34
N SER A 212 -6.67 18.20 -34.44
CA SER A 212 -6.84 17.44 -35.68
C SER A 212 -8.32 17.34 -36.13
N MET A 213 -9.27 17.29 -35.19
CA MET A 213 -10.70 17.30 -35.50
C MET A 213 -11.15 18.68 -35.99
N VAL A 214 -10.62 19.76 -35.39
CA VAL A 214 -10.91 21.16 -35.78
C VAL A 214 -10.27 21.52 -37.12
N GLN A 215 -9.11 20.97 -37.46
CA GLN A 215 -8.36 21.29 -38.68
C GLN A 215 -8.52 20.24 -39.80
N GLY A 216 -9.19 19.11 -39.51
CA GLY A 216 -9.35 18.00 -40.44
C GLY A 216 -10.26 18.32 -41.64
N PRO A 217 -10.24 17.48 -42.69
CA PRO A 217 -11.00 17.70 -43.92
C PRO A 217 -12.51 17.87 -43.69
N ALA A 218 -13.08 17.33 -42.61
CA ALA A 218 -14.46 17.60 -42.22
C ALA A 218 -14.71 19.09 -41.91
N ALA A 219 -13.80 19.78 -41.22
CA ALA A 219 -13.92 21.21 -40.93
C ALA A 219 -13.65 22.08 -42.17
N LEU A 220 -12.75 21.67 -43.07
CA LEU A 220 -12.49 22.36 -44.35
C LEU A 220 -13.66 22.21 -45.34
N VAL A 221 -14.31 21.05 -45.39
CA VAL A 221 -15.56 20.84 -46.15
C VAL A 221 -16.68 21.72 -45.61
N LEU A 222 -16.75 21.90 -44.29
CA LEU A 222 -17.75 22.75 -43.61
C LEU A 222 -17.49 24.27 -43.77
N ALA A 223 -16.24 24.70 -43.94
CA ALA A 223 -15.88 26.12 -44.10
C ALA A 223 -15.94 26.64 -45.54
N HIS A 224 -15.78 25.75 -46.54
CA HIS A 224 -15.68 26.17 -47.95
C HIS A 224 -16.78 25.65 -48.87
N GLY A 225 -17.74 24.85 -48.39
CA GLY A 225 -18.98 24.56 -49.14
C GLY A 225 -18.79 23.87 -50.50
N TYR A 226 -17.66 23.21 -50.74
CA TYR A 226 -17.43 22.44 -51.96
C TYR A 226 -17.39 20.95 -51.64
N PHE A 227 -18.51 20.26 -51.85
CA PHE A 227 -18.56 18.81 -51.97
C PHE A 227 -19.06 18.46 -53.38
N ASN A 228 -18.13 18.23 -54.30
CA ASN A 228 -18.42 17.63 -55.60
C ASN A 228 -18.05 16.14 -55.53
N GLY A 229 -18.99 15.29 -55.13
CA GLY A 229 -18.78 13.84 -55.13
C GLY A 229 -19.96 13.08 -54.53
N TRP A 230 -20.55 12.19 -55.33
CA TRP A 230 -21.74 11.39 -54.99
C TRP A 230 -21.45 10.43 -53.83
N GLY A 231 -22.09 10.66 -52.68
CA GLY A 231 -22.07 9.78 -51.50
C GLY A 231 -23.16 10.20 -50.54
N ASN A 232 -23.98 9.24 -50.11
CA ASN A 232 -25.28 9.45 -49.48
C ASN A 232 -25.20 9.82 -47.98
N SER A 233 -24.51 10.91 -47.64
CA SER A 233 -24.48 11.49 -46.29
C SER A 233 -24.94 12.94 -46.38
N SER A 234 -26.07 13.27 -45.75
CA SER A 234 -26.57 14.64 -45.64
C SER A 234 -25.46 15.56 -45.13
N PRO A 235 -25.13 16.66 -45.83
CA PRO A 235 -24.12 17.60 -45.36
C PRO A 235 -24.62 18.24 -44.06
N LEU A 236 -23.81 18.21 -43.01
CA LEU A 236 -24.01 18.99 -41.79
C LEU A 236 -24.26 20.45 -42.19
N SER A 237 -25.33 21.06 -41.66
CA SER A 237 -25.61 22.47 -41.97
C SER A 237 -24.49 23.36 -41.41
N GLN A 238 -24.33 24.57 -41.96
CA GLN A 238 -23.36 25.54 -41.44
C GLN A 238 -23.60 25.84 -39.94
N HIS A 239 -24.85 25.76 -39.50
CA HIS A 239 -25.24 25.86 -38.10
C HIS A 239 -24.73 24.67 -37.25
N ASP A 240 -24.87 23.44 -37.73
CA ASP A 240 -24.38 22.24 -37.02
C ASP A 240 -22.85 22.19 -36.95
N ALA A 241 -22.18 22.71 -37.99
CA ALA A 241 -20.73 22.90 -38.00
C ALA A 241 -20.27 23.90 -36.93
N GLN A 242 -20.96 25.03 -36.81
CA GLN A 242 -20.67 26.04 -35.78
C GLN A 242 -20.89 25.50 -34.37
N LEU A 243 -21.97 24.74 -34.14
CA LEU A 243 -22.24 24.09 -32.86
C LEU A 243 -21.17 23.06 -32.50
N THR A 244 -20.73 22.27 -33.47
CA THR A 244 -19.66 21.28 -33.27
C THR A 244 -18.34 21.96 -32.92
N GLN A 245 -17.99 23.04 -33.63
CA GLN A 245 -16.79 23.83 -33.34
C GLN A 245 -16.84 24.49 -31.96
N MET A 246 -17.99 25.05 -31.56
CA MET A 246 -18.19 25.60 -30.22
C MET A 246 -18.09 24.53 -29.14
N PHE A 247 -18.70 23.36 -29.35
CA PHE A 247 -18.64 22.24 -28.41
C PHE A 247 -17.20 21.76 -28.18
N ILE A 248 -16.43 21.57 -29.26
CA ILE A 248 -15.01 21.17 -29.18
C ILE A 248 -14.18 22.25 -28.47
N THR A 249 -14.41 23.54 -28.79
CA THR A 249 -13.68 24.66 -28.17
C THR A 249 -13.99 24.80 -26.68
N ASN A 250 -15.25 24.63 -26.29
CA ASN A 250 -15.67 24.65 -24.88
C ASN A 250 -15.11 23.45 -24.12
N MET A 251 -15.16 22.25 -24.72
CA MET A 251 -14.58 21.04 -24.13
C MET A 251 -13.07 21.19 -23.92
N ARG A 252 -12.34 21.73 -24.92
CA ARG A 252 -10.91 22.07 -24.81
C ARG A 252 -10.65 23.00 -23.63
N THR A 253 -11.41 24.10 -23.55
CA THR A 253 -11.24 25.11 -22.50
C THR A 253 -11.50 24.53 -21.11
N HIS A 254 -12.51 23.67 -20.98
CA HIS A 254 -12.85 23.02 -19.72
C HIS A 254 -11.83 21.94 -19.32
N ILE A 255 -11.35 21.11 -20.25
CA ILE A 255 -10.33 20.10 -19.95
C ILE A 255 -9.04 20.78 -19.51
N LEU A 256 -8.59 21.80 -20.26
CA LEU A 256 -7.37 22.54 -19.91
C LEU A 256 -7.53 23.31 -18.59
N SER A 257 -8.70 23.90 -18.29
CA SER A 257 -8.92 24.60 -17.03
C SER A 257 -8.97 23.63 -15.85
N SER A 258 -9.68 22.50 -15.96
CA SER A 258 -9.77 21.48 -14.90
C SER A 258 -8.44 20.77 -14.66
N LEU A 259 -7.68 20.49 -15.71
CA LEU A 259 -6.31 19.98 -15.57
C LEU A 259 -5.44 21.06 -14.92
N SER A 260 -5.43 22.30 -15.42
CA SER A 260 -4.65 23.38 -14.81
C SER A 260 -4.99 23.66 -13.35
N GLN A 261 -6.25 23.48 -12.93
CA GLN A 261 -6.69 23.63 -11.54
C GLN A 261 -6.15 22.49 -10.68
N LYS A 262 -6.25 21.23 -11.14
CA LYS A 262 -5.62 20.07 -10.47
C LYS A 262 -4.08 20.16 -10.42
N LEU A 263 -3.48 20.86 -11.37
CA LEU A 263 -2.03 21.12 -11.45
C LEU A 263 -1.57 22.35 -10.64
N ARG A 264 -2.48 23.31 -10.35
CA ARG A 264 -2.16 24.58 -9.67
C ARG A 264 -2.45 24.58 -8.17
N GLU A 265 -3.09 23.57 -7.60
CA GLU A 265 -3.11 23.45 -6.15
C GLU A 265 -1.67 23.24 -5.67
N PRO A 266 -1.03 24.27 -5.09
CA PRO A 266 0.37 24.16 -4.74
C PRO A 266 0.47 23.22 -3.57
N TYR A 267 1.33 22.21 -3.72
CA TYR A 267 2.00 21.56 -2.60
C TYR A 267 2.60 22.67 -1.71
N LYS A 268 1.94 22.97 -0.59
CA LYS A 268 2.51 23.80 0.47
C LYS A 268 3.48 22.92 1.23
N GLY A 269 4.72 22.86 0.75
CA GLY A 269 5.82 22.28 1.49
C GLY A 269 5.99 23.04 2.80
N SER A 270 5.51 22.46 3.90
CA SER A 270 5.94 22.89 5.23
C SER A 270 7.38 22.43 5.40
N SER A 271 8.31 23.39 5.32
CA SER A 271 9.60 23.27 6.00
C SER A 271 9.30 23.22 7.49
N ILE A 272 9.71 22.14 8.16
CA ILE A 272 10.30 22.06 9.51
C ILE A 272 10.88 20.66 9.63
#